data_AF-A0A0B7GXL3-F1
#
_entry.id   AF-A0A0B7GXL3-F1
#
_cell.length_a   1.000
_cell.length_b   1.000
_cell.length_c   1.000
_cell.angle_alpha   90.00
_cell.angle_beta   90.00
_cell.angle_gamma   90.00
#
_symmetry.space_group_name_H-M   'P 1'
#
loop_
_entity.id
_entity.type
_entity.pdbx_description
1 polymer ?
#
loop_
_entity_poly.entity_id
_entity_poly.type
_entity_poly.pdbx_seq_one_letter_code
_entity_poly.pdbx_strand_id
1 'polypeptide(L)'
;MIFIISWILNGQTFTPVVPKGAEKPVSEVARSSFANLFMSPYNGFVDAIDISIFVLVLGGFLGIVQASGALEAGIQRLVKNSKGKEVFLIVTLMALFSLGGTTYGMAEETVAFYGVVTAAMVAAGFDSLVAVGTICLGAGAGVLGSTVNPFAIGAANDALKSII
;
A
#
# COMPACT_ATOMS: atom_id res chain seq x y z
N MET A 1 11.74 5.78 17.63
CA MET A 1 11.69 7.26 17.59
C MET A 1 10.75 7.83 18.64
N ILE A 2 9.46 7.48 18.63
CA ILE A 2 8.44 8.02 19.56
C ILE A 2 8.81 7.82 21.05
N PHE A 3 9.38 6.66 21.42
CA PHE A 3 9.87 6.41 22.80
C PHE A 3 10.87 7.48 23.29
N ILE A 4 11.89 7.80 22.50
CA ILE A 4 12.93 8.78 22.86
C ILE A 4 12.33 10.19 22.93
N ILE A 5 11.45 10.53 21.97
CA ILE A 5 10.76 11.82 21.95
C ILE A 5 9.90 12.00 23.22
N SER A 6 9.21 10.95 23.68
CA SER A 6 8.42 11.00 24.92
C SER A 6 9.25 11.29 26.18
N TRP A 7 10.54 10.93 26.16
CA TRP A 7 11.46 11.19 27.27
C TRP A 7 12.01 12.62 27.26
N ILE A 8 12.29 13.14 26.07
CA ILE A 8 12.78 14.51 25.85
C ILE A 8 11.68 15.52 26.17
N LEU A 9 10.45 15.25 25.73
CA LEU A 9 9.31 16.16 25.89
C LEU A 9 8.52 15.91 27.19
N ASN A 10 9.02 15.07 28.10
CA ASN A 10 8.32 14.78 29.34
C ASN A 10 8.02 16.05 30.15
N GLY A 11 6.79 16.20 30.63
CA GLY A 11 6.39 17.41 31.35
C GLY A 11 5.88 18.54 30.45
N GLN A 12 6.02 18.43 29.13
CA GLN A 12 5.47 19.42 28.21
C GLN A 12 3.95 19.30 28.16
N THR A 13 3.28 20.44 28.34
CA THR A 13 1.83 20.52 28.28
C THR A 13 1.35 20.86 26.88
N PHE A 14 0.24 20.28 26.46
CA PHE A 14 -0.45 20.59 25.21
C PHE A 14 -1.95 20.78 25.47
N THR A 15 -2.66 21.33 24.50
CA THR A 15 -4.11 21.49 24.57
C THR A 15 -4.77 20.14 24.88
N PRO A 16 -5.57 19.99 25.94
CA PRO A 16 -6.10 18.69 26.36
C PRO A 16 -6.78 17.98 25.20
N VAL A 17 -6.34 16.76 24.90
CA VAL A 17 -6.99 15.87 23.94
C VAL A 17 -7.40 14.58 24.63
N VAL A 18 -8.45 13.93 24.13
CA VAL A 18 -8.89 12.61 24.59
C VAL A 18 -8.39 11.58 23.58
N PRO A 19 -7.33 10.80 23.90
CA PRO A 19 -6.82 9.78 23.00
C PRO A 19 -7.87 8.72 22.69
N LYS A 20 -7.75 8.10 21.52
CA LYS A 20 -8.58 6.96 21.10
C LYS A 20 -8.55 5.87 22.18
N GLY A 21 -9.69 5.61 22.82
CA GLY A 21 -9.83 4.60 23.90
C GLY A 21 -9.58 5.10 25.33
N ALA A 22 -9.35 6.40 25.56
CA ALA A 22 -9.21 6.96 26.90
C ALA A 22 -10.50 7.65 27.39
N GLU A 23 -10.86 7.46 28.66
CA GLU A 23 -12.01 8.13 29.28
C GLU A 23 -11.66 9.54 29.81
N LYS A 24 -10.37 9.84 29.97
CA LYS A 24 -9.89 11.10 30.56
C LYS A 24 -9.03 11.87 29.57
N PRO A 25 -9.17 13.20 29.52
CA PRO A 25 -8.30 14.04 28.73
C PRO A 25 -6.87 13.99 29.29
N VAL A 26 -5.89 13.87 28.40
CA VAL A 26 -4.47 14.03 28.71
C VAL A 26 -4.00 15.36 28.16
N SER A 27 -3.21 16.07 28.95
CA SER A 27 -2.71 17.42 28.63
C SER A 27 -1.21 17.55 28.81
N GLU A 28 -0.52 16.44 29.07
CA GLU A 28 0.92 16.42 29.34
C GLU A 28 1.56 15.19 28.70
N VAL A 29 2.77 15.36 28.18
CA VAL A 29 3.56 14.26 27.63
C VAL A 29 4.12 13.40 28.78
N ALA A 30 3.52 12.23 28.96
CA ALA A 30 4.03 11.22 29.87
C ALA A 30 5.21 10.45 29.24
N ARG A 31 6.24 10.17 30.05
CA ARG A 31 7.34 9.29 29.67
C ARG A 31 6.81 7.90 29.38
N SER A 32 7.14 7.36 28.22
CA SER A 32 6.85 5.97 27.90
C SER A 32 7.73 5.04 28.73
N SER A 33 7.13 4.00 29.31
CA SER A 33 7.83 2.95 30.06
C SER A 33 8.57 2.00 29.11
N PHE A 34 9.63 1.34 29.61
CA PHE A 34 10.30 0.27 28.87
C PHE A 34 9.34 -0.87 28.49
N ALA A 35 8.34 -1.16 29.33
CA ALA A 35 7.31 -2.14 28.97
C ALA A 35 6.57 -1.74 27.69
N ASN A 36 6.22 -0.46 27.52
CA ASN A 36 5.56 0.04 26.32
C ASN A 36 6.47 -0.01 25.09
N LEU A 37 7.79 0.20 25.26
CA LEU A 37 8.74 0.06 24.15
C LEU A 37 8.70 -1.35 23.57
N PHE A 38 8.74 -2.37 24.42
CA PHE A 38 8.74 -3.78 23.99
C PHE A 38 7.36 -4.26 23.55
N MET A 39 6.27 -3.76 24.15
CA MET A 39 4.91 -4.14 23.77
C MET A 39 4.38 -3.40 22.53
N SER A 40 4.96 -2.24 22.18
CA SER A 40 4.49 -1.44 21.05
C SER A 40 4.47 -2.15 19.70
N PRO A 41 5.46 -2.98 19.31
CA PRO A 41 5.38 -3.74 18.06
C PRO A 41 4.24 -4.76 18.11
N TYR A 42 4.09 -5.47 19.23
CA TYR A 42 3.02 -6.45 19.42
C TYR A 42 1.64 -5.80 19.30
N ASN A 43 1.40 -4.70 20.01
CA ASN A 43 0.12 -3.97 19.91
C ASN A 43 -0.11 -3.43 18.50
N GLY A 44 0.95 -2.94 17.83
CA GLY A 44 0.87 -2.51 16.44
C GLY A 44 0.47 -3.64 15.48
N PHE A 45 0.96 -4.87 15.70
CA PHE A 45 0.49 -6.04 14.94
C PHE A 45 -0.98 -6.35 15.22
N VAL A 46 -1.41 -6.29 16.48
CA VAL A 46 -2.81 -6.50 16.87
C VAL A 46 -3.74 -5.50 16.18
N ASP A 47 -3.36 -4.22 16.16
CA ASP A 47 -4.11 -3.15 15.49
C ASP A 47 -4.13 -3.31 13.95
N ALA A 48 -3.14 -3.99 13.37
CA ALA A 48 -3.01 -4.23 11.93
C ALA A 48 -3.49 -5.62 11.47
N ILE A 49 -4.13 -6.43 12.35
CA ILE A 49 -4.55 -7.81 12.03
C ILE A 49 -5.44 -7.85 10.78
N ASP A 50 -6.43 -6.96 10.69
CA ASP A 50 -7.41 -6.97 9.59
C ASP A 50 -6.74 -6.78 8.22
N ILE A 51 -5.82 -5.81 8.13
CA ILE A 51 -5.04 -5.55 6.92
C ILE A 51 -4.08 -6.71 6.63
N SER A 52 -3.46 -7.28 7.66
CA SER A 52 -2.52 -8.39 7.52
C SER A 52 -3.20 -9.65 6.95
N ILE A 53 -4.40 -9.97 7.43
CA ILE A 53 -5.20 -11.10 6.91
C ILE A 53 -5.61 -10.83 5.46
N PHE A 54 -6.04 -9.61 5.14
CA PHE A 54 -6.39 -9.23 3.77
C PHE A 54 -5.23 -9.44 2.80
N VAL A 55 -4.03 -8.93 3.12
CA VAL A 55 -2.81 -9.12 2.31
C VAL A 55 -2.47 -10.59 2.14
N LEU A 56 -2.60 -11.40 3.21
CA LEU A 56 -2.33 -12.84 3.14
C LEU A 56 -3.28 -13.58 2.20
N VAL A 57 -4.58 -13.28 2.25
CA VAL A 57 -5.59 -13.85 1.35
C VAL A 57 -5.35 -13.41 -0.09
N LEU A 58 -5.02 -12.14 -0.31
CA LEU A 58 -4.74 -11.58 -1.63
C LEU A 58 -3.48 -12.21 -2.24
N GLY A 59 -2.41 -12.39 -1.45
CA GLY A 59 -1.21 -13.11 -1.88
C GLY A 59 -1.51 -14.56 -2.26
N GLY A 60 -2.37 -15.25 -1.51
CA GLY A 60 -2.85 -16.60 -1.87
C GLY A 60 -3.62 -16.62 -3.19
N PHE A 61 -4.52 -15.65 -3.40
CA PHE A 61 -5.23 -15.49 -4.66
C PHE A 61 -4.28 -15.24 -5.84
N LEU A 62 -3.32 -14.32 -5.70
CA LEU A 62 -2.32 -14.05 -6.73
C LEU A 62 -1.48 -15.30 -7.05
N GLY A 63 -1.13 -16.09 -6.03
CA GLY A 63 -0.47 -17.38 -6.22
C GLY A 63 -1.28 -18.35 -7.08
N ILE A 64 -2.60 -18.42 -6.88
CA ILE A 64 -3.50 -19.25 -7.70
C ILE A 64 -3.58 -18.71 -9.13
N VAL A 65 -3.72 -17.39 -9.30
CA VAL A 65 -3.78 -16.74 -10.63
C VAL A 65 -2.49 -17.00 -11.40
N GLN A 66 -1.33 -16.90 -10.74
CA GLN A 66 -0.04 -17.18 -11.37
C GLN A 66 0.14 -18.66 -11.70
N ALA A 67 -0.26 -19.57 -10.79
CA ALA A 67 -0.24 -21.01 -11.05
C ALA A 67 -1.18 -21.42 -12.21
N SER A 68 -2.27 -20.67 -12.43
CA SER A 68 -3.19 -20.92 -13.55
C SER A 68 -2.63 -20.49 -14.92
N GLY A 69 -1.55 -19.71 -14.96
CA GLY A 69 -0.99 -19.14 -16.19
C GLY A 69 -1.85 -18.04 -16.82
N ALA A 70 -2.94 -17.62 -16.16
CA ALA A 70 -3.85 -16.60 -16.68
C ALA A 70 -3.15 -15.24 -16.84
N LEU A 71 -2.25 -14.91 -15.91
CA LEU A 71 -1.48 -13.67 -15.94
C LEU A 71 -0.54 -13.64 -17.15
N GLU A 72 0.25 -14.70 -17.33
CA GLU A 72 1.17 -14.88 -18.45
C GLU A 72 0.43 -14.86 -19.80
N ALA A 73 -0.70 -15.57 -19.90
CA ALA A 73 -1.51 -15.60 -21.10
C ALA A 73 -2.13 -14.23 -21.43
N GLY A 74 -2.64 -13.51 -20.43
CA GLY A 74 -3.18 -12.16 -20.58
C GLY A 74 -2.11 -11.17 -21.07
N ILE A 75 -0.93 -11.25 -20.48
CA ILE A 75 0.19 -10.40 -20.86
C ILE A 75 0.71 -10.73 -22.27
N GLN A 76 0.87 -12.01 -22.63
CA GLN A 76 1.24 -12.41 -24.00
C GLN A 76 0.21 -11.94 -25.04
N ARG A 77 -1.09 -11.99 -24.70
CA ARG A 77 -2.18 -11.46 -25.53
C ARG A 77 -2.03 -9.96 -25.76
N LEU A 78 -1.73 -9.20 -24.70
CA LEU A 78 -1.50 -7.76 -24.78
C LEU A 78 -0.29 -7.45 -25.68
N VAL A 79 0.85 -8.10 -25.45
CA VAL A 79 2.06 -7.92 -26.28
C VAL A 79 1.79 -8.24 -27.75
N LYS A 80 1.09 -9.34 -28.04
CA LYS A 80 0.75 -9.73 -29.43
C LYS A 80 -0.15 -8.71 -30.10
N ASN A 81 -1.12 -8.16 -29.36
CA ASN A 81 -2.05 -7.15 -29.87
C ASN A 81 -1.43 -5.75 -30.02
N SER A 82 -0.33 -5.49 -29.31
CA SER A 82 0.38 -4.21 -29.33
C SER A 82 1.45 -4.09 -30.43
N LYS A 83 1.64 -5.10 -31.29
CA LYS A 83 2.61 -5.04 -32.41
C LYS A 83 2.30 -3.86 -33.34
N GLY A 84 3.25 -2.92 -33.47
CA GLY A 84 3.10 -1.70 -34.27
C GLY A 84 2.40 -0.54 -33.56
N LYS A 85 2.07 -0.71 -32.26
CA LYS A 85 1.51 0.32 -31.37
C LYS A 85 2.09 0.14 -29.97
N GLU A 86 3.41 0.03 -29.85
CA GLU A 86 4.07 -0.34 -28.60
C GLU A 86 3.71 0.63 -27.46
N VAL A 87 3.66 1.95 -27.75
CA VAL A 87 3.25 2.99 -26.76
C VAL A 87 1.85 2.73 -26.17
N PHE A 88 0.95 2.12 -26.93
CA PHE A 88 -0.39 1.78 -26.44
C PHE A 88 -0.35 0.70 -25.35
N LEU A 89 0.67 -0.16 -25.33
CA LEU A 89 0.89 -1.14 -24.26
C LEU A 89 1.15 -0.43 -22.93
N ILE A 90 2.00 0.60 -22.92
CA ILE A 90 2.30 1.40 -21.73
C ILE A 90 1.02 2.02 -21.19
N VAL A 91 0.25 2.73 -22.04
CA VAL A 91 -0.99 3.40 -21.62
C VAL A 91 -2.00 2.40 -21.04
N THR A 92 -2.16 1.25 -21.69
CA THR A 92 -3.09 0.21 -21.23
C THR A 92 -2.68 -0.37 -19.89
N LEU A 93 -1.39 -0.70 -19.73
CA LEU A 93 -0.87 -1.24 -18.47
C LEU A 93 -0.96 -0.21 -17.36
N MET A 94 -0.57 1.05 -17.61
CA MET A 94 -0.72 2.14 -16.64
C MET A 94 -2.17 2.27 -16.20
N ALA A 95 -3.14 2.28 -17.13
CA ALA A 95 -4.55 2.36 -16.79
C ALA A 95 -5.02 1.18 -15.93
N LEU A 96 -4.60 -0.06 -16.25
CA LEU A 96 -4.93 -1.25 -15.45
C LEU A 96 -4.35 -1.16 -14.03
N PHE A 97 -3.07 -0.80 -13.89
CA PHE A 97 -2.43 -0.63 -12.59
C PHE A 97 -3.02 0.56 -11.81
N SER A 98 -3.38 1.66 -12.48
CA SER A 98 -4.08 2.78 -11.85
C SER A 98 -5.46 2.39 -11.33
N LEU A 99 -6.20 1.54 -12.05
CA LEU A 99 -7.48 1.01 -11.58
C LEU A 99 -7.29 0.15 -10.32
N GLY A 100 -6.28 -0.72 -10.29
CA GLY A 100 -5.94 -1.48 -9.08
C GLY A 100 -5.51 -0.58 -7.92
N GLY A 101 -4.68 0.42 -8.21
CA GLY A 101 -4.20 1.40 -7.23
C GLY A 101 -5.34 2.21 -6.61
N THR A 102 -6.26 2.72 -7.41
CA THR A 102 -7.34 3.59 -6.92
C THR A 102 -8.44 2.84 -6.19
N THR A 103 -8.65 1.56 -6.52
CA THR A 103 -9.75 0.75 -5.96
C THR A 103 -9.39 0.06 -4.66
N TYR A 104 -8.28 -0.67 -4.59
CA TYR A 104 -7.90 -1.39 -3.37
C TYR A 104 -6.50 -1.07 -2.88
N GLY A 105 -5.80 -0.09 -3.48
CA GLY A 105 -4.47 0.29 -3.02
C GLY A 105 -3.37 -0.69 -3.44
N MET A 106 -3.39 -1.17 -4.68
CA MET A 106 -2.48 -2.20 -5.22
C MET A 106 -0.96 -1.87 -5.17
N ALA A 107 -0.50 -0.74 -4.63
CA ALA A 107 0.90 -0.34 -4.73
C ALA A 107 1.86 -1.40 -4.17
N GLU A 108 1.57 -1.96 -3.01
CA GLU A 108 2.38 -2.97 -2.33
C GLU A 108 2.33 -4.32 -3.07
N GLU A 109 1.18 -4.65 -3.65
CA GLU A 109 0.95 -5.90 -4.36
C GLU A 109 1.58 -5.90 -5.76
N THR A 110 1.92 -4.72 -6.31
CA THR A 110 2.61 -4.62 -7.60
C THR A 110 3.94 -5.37 -7.64
N VAL A 111 4.57 -5.61 -6.48
CA VAL A 111 5.85 -6.34 -6.35
C VAL A 111 5.80 -7.70 -7.06
N ALA A 112 4.68 -8.42 -6.93
CA ALA A 112 4.49 -9.73 -7.57
C ALA A 112 4.41 -9.64 -9.11
N PHE A 113 3.99 -8.50 -9.65
CA PHE A 113 3.78 -8.32 -11.08
C PHE A 113 5.03 -7.86 -11.83
N TYR A 114 6.01 -7.25 -11.17
CA TYR A 114 7.21 -6.74 -11.85
C TYR A 114 7.91 -7.82 -12.64
N GLY A 115 8.13 -9.02 -12.08
CA GLY A 115 8.83 -10.10 -12.79
C GLY A 115 8.15 -10.46 -14.12
N VAL A 116 6.85 -10.76 -14.08
CA VAL A 116 6.11 -11.25 -15.25
C VAL A 116 5.87 -10.13 -16.26
N VAL A 117 5.46 -8.95 -15.81
CA VAL A 117 5.15 -7.82 -16.69
C VAL A 117 6.42 -7.25 -17.30
N THR A 118 7.51 -7.12 -16.54
CA THR A 118 8.80 -6.68 -17.10
C THR A 118 9.32 -7.65 -18.13
N ALA A 119 9.28 -8.97 -17.88
CA ALA A 119 9.72 -9.96 -18.86
C ALA A 119 8.95 -9.82 -20.19
N ALA A 120 7.65 -9.59 -20.13
CA ALA A 120 6.84 -9.44 -21.32
C ALA A 120 6.99 -8.09 -22.05
N MET A 121 7.13 -6.99 -21.32
CA MET A 121 7.40 -5.68 -21.91
C MET A 121 8.78 -5.66 -22.58
N VAL A 122 9.77 -6.31 -21.97
CA VAL A 122 11.09 -6.51 -22.58
C VAL A 122 10.99 -7.36 -23.84
N ALA A 123 10.20 -8.45 -23.82
CA ALA A 123 9.93 -9.24 -25.01
C ALA A 123 9.17 -8.46 -26.11
N ALA A 124 8.45 -7.39 -25.75
CA ALA A 124 7.79 -6.47 -26.66
C ALA A 124 8.71 -5.38 -27.25
N GLY A 125 9.97 -5.32 -26.80
CA GLY A 125 10.97 -4.35 -27.28
C GLY A 125 11.21 -3.14 -26.38
N PHE A 126 10.61 -3.11 -25.19
CA PHE A 126 10.91 -2.08 -24.18
C PHE A 126 12.16 -2.43 -23.36
N ASP A 127 12.78 -1.43 -22.75
CA ASP A 127 13.76 -1.68 -21.70
C ASP A 127 13.07 -1.96 -20.34
N SER A 128 13.83 -2.55 -19.42
CA SER A 128 13.33 -2.93 -18.10
C SER A 128 12.93 -1.71 -17.25
N LEU A 129 13.55 -0.54 -17.43
CA LEU A 129 13.22 0.66 -16.69
C LEU A 129 11.86 1.21 -17.12
N VAL A 130 11.56 1.23 -18.42
CA VAL A 130 10.21 1.59 -18.92
C VAL A 130 9.16 0.63 -18.39
N ALA A 131 9.46 -0.67 -18.33
CA ALA A 131 8.51 -1.64 -17.80
C ALA A 131 8.23 -1.46 -16.30
N VAL A 132 9.28 -1.31 -15.49
CA VAL A 132 9.16 -1.02 -14.05
C VAL A 132 8.45 0.32 -13.84
N GLY A 133 8.80 1.35 -14.61
CA GLY A 133 8.20 2.67 -14.55
C GLY A 133 6.71 2.65 -14.88
N THR A 134 6.29 1.85 -15.86
CA THR A 134 4.88 1.68 -16.24
C THR A 134 4.05 1.15 -15.07
N ILE A 135 4.56 0.14 -14.37
CA ILE A 135 3.88 -0.47 -13.20
C ILE A 135 3.87 0.51 -12.03
N CYS A 136 5.04 1.06 -11.69
CA CYS A 136 5.24 1.95 -10.55
C CYS A 136 4.41 3.24 -10.68
N LEU A 137 4.49 3.92 -11.82
CA LEU A 137 3.73 5.14 -12.07
C LEU A 137 2.24 4.87 -12.23
N GLY A 138 1.86 3.77 -12.89
CA GLY A 138 0.46 3.37 -13.02
C GLY A 138 -0.21 3.15 -11.67
N ALA A 139 0.34 2.24 -10.86
CA ALA A 139 -0.21 1.92 -9.55
C ALA A 139 -0.11 3.11 -8.58
N GLY A 140 1.05 3.79 -8.57
CA GLY A 140 1.27 4.97 -7.73
C GLY A 140 0.27 6.09 -8.03
N ALA A 141 0.05 6.42 -9.31
CA ALA A 141 -0.96 7.41 -9.70
C ALA A 141 -2.37 6.99 -9.28
N GLY A 142 -2.70 5.70 -9.38
CA GLY A 142 -3.97 5.16 -8.87
C GLY A 142 -4.13 5.34 -7.37
N VAL A 143 -3.11 4.97 -6.58
CA VAL A 143 -3.11 5.12 -5.13
C VAL A 143 -3.18 6.59 -4.71
N LEU A 144 -2.54 7.50 -5.44
CA LEU A 144 -2.71 8.95 -5.19
C LEU A 144 -4.16 9.39 -5.37
N GLY A 145 -4.89 8.81 -6.33
CA GLY A 145 -6.31 9.09 -6.56
C GLY A 145 -7.25 8.46 -5.53
N SER A 146 -6.93 7.26 -5.03
CA SER A 146 -7.64 6.52 -3.96
C SER A 146 -9.16 6.72 -3.92
N THR A 147 -9.87 6.43 -5.02
CA THR A 147 -11.31 6.68 -5.13
C THR A 147 -12.11 5.87 -4.12
N VAL A 148 -11.83 4.57 -4.01
CA VAL A 148 -12.48 3.64 -3.06
C VAL A 148 -11.46 2.78 -2.30
N ASN A 149 -10.18 3.18 -2.32
CA ASN A 149 -9.09 2.50 -1.64
C ASN A 149 -9.35 2.39 -0.13
N PRO A 150 -9.56 1.17 0.41
CA PRO A 150 -9.91 0.97 1.81
C PRO A 150 -8.76 1.34 2.76
N PHE A 151 -7.50 1.28 2.30
CA PHE A 151 -6.36 1.68 3.11
C PHE A 151 -6.30 3.18 3.32
N ALA A 152 -6.43 3.95 2.24
CA ALA A 152 -6.41 5.41 2.29
C ALA A 152 -7.64 5.96 3.04
N ILE A 153 -8.82 5.41 2.78
CA ILE A 153 -10.06 5.81 3.45
C ILE A 153 -10.02 5.45 4.95
N GLY A 154 -9.51 4.25 5.29
CA GLY A 154 -9.33 3.82 6.67
C GLY A 154 -8.38 4.75 7.44
N ALA A 155 -7.21 5.03 6.87
CA ALA A 155 -6.23 5.95 7.45
C ALA A 155 -6.81 7.37 7.61
N ALA A 156 -7.55 7.88 6.61
CA ALA A 156 -8.20 9.17 6.68
C ALA A 156 -9.27 9.23 7.80
N ASN A 157 -10.07 8.18 7.96
CA ASN A 157 -11.07 8.09 9.02
C ASN A 157 -10.44 8.03 10.43
N ASP A 158 -9.34 7.27 10.58
CA ASP A 158 -8.60 7.22 11.84
C ASP A 158 -7.95 8.56 12.19
N ALA A 159 -7.41 9.27 11.19
CA ALA A 159 -6.91 10.63 11.38
C ALA A 159 -8.04 11.60 11.76
N LEU A 160 -9.21 11.50 11.12
CA LEU A 160 -10.36 12.35 11.43
C LEU A 160 -10.83 12.16 12.89
N LYS A 161 -10.98 10.91 13.34
CA LYS A 161 -11.35 10.58 14.73
C LYS A 161 -10.33 11.05 15.77
N SER A 162 -9.12 11.43 15.36
CA SER A 162 -8.11 11.98 16.28
C SER A 162 -8.29 13.48 16.56
N ILE A 163 -9.13 14.17 15.78
CA ILE A 163 -9.31 15.62 15.83
C ILE A 163 -10.75 16.01 16.25
N ILE A 164 -11.72 15.09 16.15
CA ILE A 164 -13.12 15.28 16.61
C ILE A 164 -13.36 14.43 17.86
#